data_AF-A0A6N9TFA2-F1
#
_entry.id   AF-A0A6N9TFA2-F1
#
_cell.length_a   1.000
_cell.length_b   1.000
_cell.length_c   1.000
_cell.angle_alpha   90.00
_cell.angle_beta   90.00
_cell.angle_gamma   90.00
#
_symmetry.space_group_name_H-M   'P 1'
#
loop_
_entity.id
_entity.type
_entity.pdbx_description
1 polymer ?
#
loop_
_entity_poly.entity_id
_entity_poly.type
_entity_poly.pdbx_seq_one_letter_code
_entity_poly.pdbx_strand_id
1 'polypeptide(L)'
;MARRFRASRSRSLRQGGDRHDGVTHGADASARTVDRTIVRPTVLTDKPKTGAICALTDLAGFHGGKIARADVASFVVTELDRAEWTGKAPLITSA
;
A
#
# COMPACT_ATOMS: atom_id res chain seq x y z
N MET A 1 8.96 -37.34 -23.14
CA MET A 1 10.43 -37.48 -23.01
C MET A 1 10.77 -37.36 -21.52
N ALA A 2 11.32 -38.42 -20.94
CA ALA A 2 11.45 -38.61 -19.49
C ALA A 2 12.77 -38.05 -18.96
N ARG A 3 12.74 -37.38 -17.80
CA ARG A 3 13.91 -37.30 -16.90
C ARG A 3 13.46 -37.46 -15.45
N ARG A 4 13.72 -38.67 -14.95
CA ARG A 4 13.68 -39.06 -13.55
C ARG A 4 14.90 -38.47 -12.85
N PHE A 5 14.71 -37.79 -11.73
CA PHE A 5 15.80 -37.62 -10.76
C PHE A 5 15.29 -37.95 -9.36
N ARG A 6 16.04 -38.82 -8.71
CA ARG A 6 15.72 -39.56 -7.49
C ARG A 6 15.99 -38.68 -6.27
N ALA A 7 14.95 -38.33 -5.53
CA ALA A 7 15.10 -37.78 -4.19
C ALA A 7 15.46 -38.91 -3.21
N SER A 8 16.54 -38.73 -2.45
CA SER A 8 16.80 -39.48 -1.22
C SER A 8 17.47 -38.54 -0.23
N ARG A 9 16.70 -38.13 0.77
CA ARG A 9 17.02 -38.38 2.18
C ARG A 9 15.95 -37.75 3.06
N SER A 10 15.16 -38.65 3.63
CA SER A 10 14.33 -38.44 4.79
C SER A 10 15.22 -38.02 5.96
N ARG A 11 14.94 -36.87 6.57
CA ARG A 11 15.26 -36.65 7.98
C ARG A 11 14.23 -35.69 8.57
N SER A 12 13.18 -36.31 9.12
CA SER A 12 12.30 -35.75 10.13
C SER A 12 13.14 -35.15 11.27
N LEU A 13 12.92 -33.88 11.59
CA LEU A 13 13.30 -33.28 12.87
C LEU A 13 12.49 -31.99 13.11
N ARG A 14 11.50 -32.13 14.00
CA ARG A 14 10.97 -31.15 14.96
C ARG A 14 10.48 -29.80 14.41
N GLN A 15 9.15 -29.74 14.36
CA GLN A 15 8.30 -28.55 14.30
C GLN A 15 8.63 -27.61 15.49
N GLY A 16 9.34 -26.52 15.21
CA GLY A 16 9.57 -25.40 16.12
C GLY A 16 8.86 -24.18 15.56
N GLY A 17 8.06 -23.53 16.41
CA GLY A 17 7.01 -22.57 16.07
C GLY A 17 7.38 -21.51 15.02
N ASP A 18 6.38 -21.23 14.18
CA ASP A 18 6.32 -20.13 13.22
C ASP A 18 6.76 -18.83 13.87
N ARG A 19 8.03 -18.47 13.63
CA ARG A 19 8.46 -17.08 13.70
C ARG A 19 7.94 -16.45 12.43
N HIS A 20 6.85 -15.69 12.55
CA HIS A 20 6.47 -14.72 11.53
C HIS A 20 7.54 -13.63 11.51
N ASP A 21 8.67 -13.93 10.85
CA ASP A 21 9.66 -12.94 10.51
C ASP A 21 8.94 -11.87 9.70
N GLY A 22 8.92 -10.66 10.25
CA GLY A 22 8.19 -9.53 9.71
C GLY A 22 8.59 -9.29 8.26
N VAL A 23 7.63 -9.49 7.36
CA VAL A 23 7.77 -9.09 5.95
C VAL A 23 7.63 -7.57 5.89
N THR A 24 8.65 -6.87 6.38
CA THR A 24 8.95 -5.53 5.88
C THR A 24 9.37 -5.74 4.43
N HIS A 25 8.47 -5.45 3.49
CA HIS A 25 8.83 -5.15 2.11
C HIS A 25 9.66 -3.86 2.16
N GLY A 26 10.93 -4.01 2.57
CA GLY A 26 11.92 -2.96 2.48
C GLY A 26 11.97 -2.52 1.03
N ALA A 27 11.85 -1.21 0.84
CA ALA A 27 11.82 -0.56 -0.45
C ALA A 27 13.07 -0.91 -1.28
N ASP A 28 12.99 -1.98 -2.06
CA ASP A 28 13.84 -2.19 -3.21
C ASP A 28 13.23 -1.38 -4.36
N ALA A 29 13.47 -0.07 -4.31
CA ALA A 29 13.29 0.81 -5.46
C ALA A 29 14.26 0.37 -6.57
N SER A 30 13.96 -0.76 -7.23
CA SER A 30 14.47 -1.04 -8.56
C SER A 30 14.13 0.18 -9.40
N ALA A 31 15.17 0.87 -9.85
CA ALA A 31 15.18 2.17 -10.51
C ALA A 31 14.53 2.13 -11.91
N ARG A 32 13.37 1.50 -12.02
CA ARG A 32 12.46 1.71 -13.12
C ARG A 32 11.75 3.02 -12.84
N THR A 33 12.04 4.02 -13.66
CA THR A 33 11.27 5.25 -13.76
C THR A 33 9.86 4.84 -14.19
N VAL A 34 8.97 4.74 -13.23
CA VAL A 34 7.54 4.57 -13.47
C VAL A 34 6.85 5.69 -12.75
N ASP A 35 5.95 6.32 -13.47
CA ASP A 35 5.06 7.37 -12.99
C ASP A 35 4.24 6.79 -11.84
N ARG A 36 4.66 7.11 -10.62
CA ARG A 36 4.06 6.61 -9.39
C ARG A 36 3.55 7.77 -8.57
N THR A 37 2.38 7.57 -8.00
CA THR A 37 1.76 8.45 -7.01
C THR A 37 1.69 7.68 -5.69
N ILE A 38 2.21 8.25 -4.60
CA ILE A 38 2.14 7.63 -3.27
C ILE A 38 1.09 8.34 -2.42
N VAL A 39 -0.08 7.74 -2.28
CA VAL A 39 -1.19 8.33 -1.52
C VAL A 39 -1.05 7.99 -0.03
N ARG A 40 -1.05 9.02 0.84
CA ARG A 40 -0.90 8.86 2.30
C ARG A 40 -2.22 9.20 3.01
N PRO A 41 -3.08 8.22 3.31
CA PRO A 41 -4.33 8.51 3.99
C PRO A 41 -4.11 8.80 5.48
N THR A 42 -5.02 9.61 6.05
CA THR A 42 -5.22 9.71 7.50
C THR A 42 -5.94 8.46 8.04
N VAL A 43 -6.41 8.49 9.29
CA VAL A 43 -6.97 7.30 9.95
C VAL A 43 -8.15 6.75 9.15
N LEU A 44 -8.01 5.53 8.65
CA LEU A 44 -9.03 4.88 7.83
C LEU A 44 -10.27 4.52 8.64
N THR A 45 -11.45 4.69 8.05
CA THR A 45 -12.74 4.31 8.62
C THR A 45 -13.59 3.53 7.63
N ASP A 46 -14.53 2.73 8.15
CA ASP A 46 -15.52 1.94 7.39
C ASP A 46 -16.86 2.66 7.18
N LYS A 47 -16.88 3.97 7.39
CA LYS A 47 -18.10 4.73 7.21
C LYS A 47 -18.49 4.78 5.73
N PRO A 48 -19.77 5.03 5.42
CA PRO A 48 -20.19 5.34 4.06
C PRO A 48 -19.34 6.47 3.46
N LYS A 49 -19.23 6.46 2.13
CA LYS A 49 -18.52 7.48 1.36
C LYS A 49 -19.01 8.88 1.76
N THR A 50 -18.11 9.76 2.20
CA THR A 50 -18.46 11.15 2.52
C THR A 50 -18.43 12.04 1.28
N GLY A 51 -17.59 11.69 0.30
CA GLY A 51 -17.41 12.45 -0.95
C GLY A 51 -16.59 13.73 -0.80
N ALA A 52 -16.14 14.06 0.41
CA ALA A 52 -15.36 15.26 0.69
C ALA A 52 -13.91 14.85 0.98
N ILE A 53 -13.04 14.93 -0.02
CA ILE A 53 -11.63 14.52 0.06
C ILE A 53 -10.74 15.75 -0.12
N CYS A 54 -9.86 16.00 0.84
CA CYS A 54 -8.82 17.02 0.76
C CYS A 54 -7.46 16.36 0.58
N ALA A 55 -6.74 16.74 -0.48
CA ALA A 55 -5.38 16.30 -0.75
C ALA A 55 -4.40 17.44 -0.44
N LEU A 56 -3.47 17.19 0.48
CA LEU A 56 -2.55 18.18 1.02
C LEU A 56 -1.10 17.74 0.76
N THR A 57 -0.29 18.65 0.22
CA THR A 57 1.18 18.48 0.15
C THR A 57 1.89 19.29 1.23
N ASP A 58 1.30 20.40 1.64
CA ASP A 58 1.72 21.16 2.80
C ASP A 58 0.90 20.73 4.00
N LEU A 59 1.60 20.41 5.09
CA LEU A 59 1.02 19.91 6.35
C LEU A 59 0.93 21.01 7.40
N ALA A 60 1.32 22.26 7.08
CA ALA A 60 1.23 23.38 7.99
C ALA A 60 -0.22 23.56 8.50
N GLY A 61 -0.42 23.38 9.81
CA GLY A 61 -1.72 23.51 10.46
C GLY A 61 -2.67 22.33 10.26
N PHE A 62 -2.23 21.22 9.67
CA PHE A 62 -3.05 20.02 9.54
C PHE A 62 -3.15 19.29 10.88
N HIS A 63 -4.33 19.33 11.48
CA HIS A 63 -4.67 18.54 12.67
C HIS A 63 -5.32 17.25 12.19
N GLY A 64 -4.72 16.11 12.52
CA GLY A 64 -5.06 14.79 11.97
C GLY A 64 -6.55 14.52 11.78
N GLY A 65 -6.88 13.77 10.72
CA GLY A 65 -8.25 13.47 10.34
C GLY A 65 -8.57 11.98 10.27
N LYS A 66 -9.79 11.69 9.86
CA LYS A 66 -10.24 10.36 9.47
C LYS A 66 -10.66 10.42 8.00
N ILE A 67 -10.57 9.32 7.28
CA ILE A 67 -11.08 9.22 5.91
C ILE A 67 -11.74 7.86 5.70
N ALA A 68 -12.87 7.81 5.00
CA ALA A 68 -13.50 6.53 4.71
C ALA A 68 -12.71 5.77 3.64
N ARG A 69 -12.62 4.44 3.75
CA ARG A 69 -11.96 3.61 2.73
C ARG A 69 -12.60 3.77 1.35
N ALA A 70 -13.91 3.97 1.30
CA ALA A 70 -14.63 4.25 0.06
C ALA A 70 -14.19 5.57 -0.60
N ASP A 71 -13.86 6.59 0.20
CA ASP A 71 -13.35 7.87 -0.31
C ASP A 71 -11.93 7.73 -0.82
N VAL A 72 -11.07 6.99 -0.12
CA VAL A 72 -9.71 6.66 -0.59
C VAL A 72 -9.76 5.92 -1.93
N ALA A 73 -10.62 4.91 -2.06
CA ALA A 73 -10.77 4.17 -3.31
C ALA A 73 -11.26 5.08 -4.44
N SER A 74 -12.24 5.95 -4.17
CA SER A 74 -12.73 6.92 -5.15
C SER A 74 -11.64 7.88 -5.60
N PHE A 75 -10.79 8.34 -4.68
CA PHE A 75 -9.65 9.21 -4.99
C PHE A 75 -8.67 8.50 -5.91
N VAL A 76 -8.23 7.30 -5.54
CA VAL A 76 -7.25 6.53 -6.32
C VAL A 76 -7.75 6.25 -7.73
N VAL A 77 -9.02 5.86 -7.90
CA VAL A 77 -9.60 5.61 -9.23
C VAL A 77 -9.65 6.90 -10.06
N THR A 78 -10.03 8.02 -9.47
CA THR A 78 -10.07 9.32 -10.18
C THR A 78 -8.67 9.76 -10.62
N GLU A 79 -7.65 9.47 -9.82
CA GLU A 79 -6.26 9.81 -10.14
C GLU A 79 -5.64 8.97 -11.25
N LEU A 80 -6.22 7.81 -11.58
CA LEU A 80 -5.79 7.05 -12.77
C LEU A 80 -6.09 7.83 -14.06
N ASP A 81 -7.17 8.63 -14.07
CA ASP A 81 -7.55 9.43 -15.23
C ASP A 81 -6.86 10.81 -15.24
N ARG A 82 -6.68 11.41 -14.06
CA ARG A 82 -6.15 12.79 -13.92
C ARG A 82 -4.62 12.86 -13.86
N ALA A 83 -3.99 11.88 -13.22
CA ALA A 83 -2.54 11.83 -13.01
C ALA A 83 -1.94 13.10 -12.35
N GLU A 84 -2.72 13.87 -11.58
CA GLU A 84 -2.34 15.18 -11.03
C GLU A 84 -1.25 15.08 -9.95
N TRP A 85 -1.21 13.92 -9.27
CA TRP A 85 -0.26 13.62 -8.19
C TRP A 85 0.92 12.76 -8.62
N THR A 86 1.14 12.59 -9.93
CA THR A 86 2.29 11.84 -10.45
C THR A 86 3.60 12.40 -9.91
N GLY A 87 4.43 11.54 -9.32
CA GLY A 87 5.70 11.92 -8.69
C GLY A 87 5.55 12.65 -7.35
N LYS A 88 4.33 12.78 -6.82
CA LYS A 88 4.04 13.42 -5.53
C LYS A 88 3.54 12.40 -4.50
N ALA A 89 3.59 12.82 -3.24
CA ALA A 89 3.11 12.03 -2.10
C ALA A 89 2.08 12.79 -1.26
N PRO A 90 0.86 13.04 -1.79
CA PRO A 90 -0.16 13.81 -1.07
C PRO A 90 -0.67 13.06 0.16
N LEU A 91 -0.92 13.81 1.24
CA LEU A 91 -1.74 13.36 2.36
C LEU A 91 -3.21 13.56 2.02
N ILE A 92 -4.03 12.52 2.14
CA ILE A 92 -5.49 12.63 1.94
C ILE A 92 -6.25 12.47 3.25
N THR A 93 -7.27 13.31 3.43
CA THR A 93 -8.15 13.29 4.61
C THR A 93 -9.58 13.64 4.19
N SER A 94 -10.57 13.32 5.03
CA SER A 94 -11.89 13.93 4.84
C SER A 94 -11.78 15.44 5.06
N ALA A 95 -12.51 16.22 4.25
CA ALA A 95 -12.77 17.62 4.56
C ALA A 95 -13.58 17.76 5.86
#